data_AF-A0AAV3QKQ2-F1
#
_entry.id   AF-A0AAV3QKQ2-F1
#
_cell.length_a   1.000
_cell.length_b   1.000
_cell.length_c   1.000
_cell.angle_alpha   90.00
_cell.angle_beta   90.00
_cell.angle_gamma   90.00
#
_symmetry.space_group_name_H-M   'P 1'
#
loop_
_entity.id
_entity.type
_entity.pdbx_description
1 polymer ?
#
loop_
_entity_poly.entity_id
_entity_poly.type
_entity_poly.pdbx_seq_one_letter_code
_entity_poly.pdbx_strand_id
1 'polypeptide(L)'
;MQVPMYIAAQLMGSILASGTLALMFKITKEAYFGTLPVESHLQSFAIEIVISFLLMFVISGVSTDNRAIGELAGLAVGMTIMLNVFVAGPISGASMNPARSIGPAIVKHVYKGLWIYIVGPLIGTIAGAFCYNLIRFTDKPLREITKTSSFLPSASKN
;
A
#
# COMPACT_ATOMS: atom_id res chain seq x y z
N MET A 1 7.33 5.89 -17.88
CA MET A 1 7.80 4.78 -16.99
C MET A 1 8.42 5.36 -15.71
N GLN A 2 7.60 5.89 -14.80
CA GLN A 2 8.09 6.53 -13.56
C GLN A 2 8.25 5.55 -12.39
N VAL A 3 7.65 4.36 -12.47
CA VAL A 3 7.57 3.38 -11.37
C VAL A 3 8.94 2.92 -10.85
N PRO A 4 9.93 2.53 -11.69
CA PRO A 4 11.22 2.08 -11.17
C PRO A 4 11.97 3.18 -10.41
N MET A 5 11.91 4.42 -10.90
CA MET A 5 12.54 5.57 -10.26
C MET A 5 11.85 5.90 -8.92
N TYR A 6 10.53 5.74 -8.85
CA TYR A 6 9.79 5.95 -7.61
C TYR A 6 10.12 4.90 -6.54
N ILE A 7 10.25 3.63 -6.92
CA ILE A 7 10.68 2.55 -6.00
C ILE A 7 12.09 2.86 -5.47
N ALA A 8 13.01 3.26 -6.35
CA ALA A 8 14.36 3.64 -5.93
C ALA A 8 14.33 4.82 -4.94
N ALA A 9 13.53 5.85 -5.22
CA ALA A 9 13.37 7.00 -4.33
C ALA A 9 12.80 6.60 -2.95
N GLN A 10 11.80 5.71 -2.90
CA GLN A 10 11.23 5.21 -1.64
C GLN A 10 12.26 4.43 -0.82
N LEU A 11 13.03 3.55 -1.47
CA LEU A 11 14.07 2.75 -0.81
C LEU A 11 15.19 3.64 -0.27
N MET A 12 15.69 4.58 -1.07
CA MET A 12 16.71 5.54 -0.62
C MET A 12 16.19 6.39 0.55
N GLY A 13 14.97 6.93 0.44
CA GLY A 13 14.35 7.71 1.51
C GLY A 13 14.22 6.90 2.80
N SER A 14 13.81 5.63 2.71
CA SER A 14 13.70 4.75 3.88
C SER A 14 15.05 4.44 4.51
N ILE A 15 16.09 4.17 3.72
CA ILE A 15 17.45 3.92 4.22
C ILE A 15 18.00 5.17 4.92
N LEU A 16 17.85 6.34 4.30
CA LEU A 16 18.32 7.61 4.87
C LEU A 16 17.60 7.92 6.18
N ALA A 17 16.27 7.84 6.23
CA ALA A 17 15.50 8.05 7.44
C ALA A 17 15.89 7.07 8.56
N SER A 18 16.09 5.81 8.20
CA SER A 18 16.55 4.76 9.12
C SER A 18 17.95 5.03 9.67
N GLY A 19 18.86 5.50 8.80
CA GLY A 19 20.23 5.90 9.16
C GLY A 19 20.25 7.11 10.09
N THR A 20 19.46 8.15 9.78
CA THR A 20 19.29 9.32 10.64
C THR A 20 18.79 8.92 12.02
N LEU A 21 17.77 8.07 12.10
CA LEU A 21 17.25 7.60 13.40
C LEU A 21 18.30 6.80 14.19
N ALA A 22 19.09 5.98 13.50
CA ALA A 22 20.19 5.22 14.10
C ALA A 22 21.34 6.09 14.63
N LEU A 23 21.54 7.29 14.07
CA LEU A 23 22.51 8.26 14.56
C LEU A 23 21.94 9.11 15.72
N MET A 24 20.66 9.46 15.66
CA MET A 24 20.02 10.32 16.67
C MET A 24 19.69 9.60 17.98
N PHE A 25 19.36 8.31 17.92
CA PHE A 25 18.89 7.55 19.08
C PHE A 25 19.77 6.33 19.37
N LYS A 26 19.94 6.02 20.66
CA LYS A 26 20.52 4.74 21.09
C LYS A 26 19.49 3.64 20.88
N ILE A 27 19.57 2.98 19.73
CA ILE A 27 18.61 1.94 19.35
C ILE A 27 18.99 0.63 20.03
N THR A 28 18.29 0.30 21.12
CA THR A 28 18.33 -1.00 21.77
C THR A 28 17.48 -2.01 20.99
N LYS A 29 17.64 -3.31 21.28
CA LYS A 29 16.82 -4.37 20.65
C LYS A 29 15.33 -4.20 20.91
N GLU A 30 14.96 -3.62 22.05
CA GLU A 30 13.57 -3.35 22.44
C GLU A 30 12.99 -2.10 21.78
N ALA A 31 13.83 -1.14 21.37
CA ALA A 31 13.44 0.07 20.68
C ALA A 31 13.66 -0.02 19.15
N TYR A 32 13.44 -1.20 18.56
CA TYR A 32 13.58 -1.38 17.12
C TYR A 32 12.47 -0.64 16.36
N PHE A 33 12.85 0.22 15.42
CA PHE A 33 11.96 1.09 14.65
C PHE A 33 11.50 0.46 13.31
N GLY A 34 12.06 -0.68 12.94
CA GLY A 34 11.58 -1.48 11.81
C GLY A 34 10.38 -2.34 12.18
N THR A 35 10.01 -3.24 11.28
CA THR A 35 8.88 -4.15 11.48
C THR A 35 9.38 -5.57 11.72
N LEU A 36 8.91 -6.19 12.80
CA LEU A 36 9.19 -7.57 13.14
C LEU A 36 7.88 -8.30 13.44
N PRO A 37 7.76 -9.58 13.05
CA PRO A 37 6.61 -10.37 13.44
C PRO A 37 6.66 -10.54 14.96
N VAL A 38 5.63 -10.06 15.65
CA VAL A 38 5.54 -10.14 17.12
C VAL A 38 5.00 -11.51 17.53
N GLU A 39 4.00 -11.99 16.81
CA GLU A 39 3.31 -13.26 17.03
C GLU A 39 3.77 -14.32 16.01
N SER A 40 2.83 -15.11 15.48
CA SER A 40 3.08 -16.09 14.42
C SER A 40 3.37 -15.42 13.08
N HIS A 41 4.34 -15.95 12.33
CA HIS A 41 4.64 -15.55 10.95
C HIS A 41 3.39 -15.56 10.06
N LEU A 42 2.51 -16.54 10.22
CA LEU A 42 1.28 -16.64 9.42
C LEU A 42 0.28 -15.54 9.78
N GLN A 43 0.18 -15.20 11.07
CA GLN A 43 -0.71 -14.15 11.54
C GLN A 43 -0.21 -12.77 11.10
N SER A 44 1.09 -12.51 11.25
CA SER A 44 1.71 -11.27 10.74
C SER A 44 1.59 -11.16 9.22
N PHE A 45 1.65 -12.29 8.50
CA PHE A 45 1.44 -12.30 7.05
C PHE A 45 -0.01 -12.00 6.66
N ALA A 46 -0.98 -12.65 7.30
CA ALA A 46 -2.38 -12.40 7.04
C ALA A 46 -2.78 -10.95 7.35
N ILE A 47 -2.33 -10.40 8.49
CA ILE A 47 -2.67 -9.03 8.85
C ILE A 47 -2.03 -8.02 7.88
N GLU A 48 -0.77 -8.22 7.46
CA GLU A 48 -0.10 -7.35 6.48
C GLU A 48 -0.83 -7.32 5.14
N ILE A 49 -1.39 -8.44 4.69
CA ILE A 49 -2.24 -8.48 3.48
C ILE A 49 -3.48 -7.61 3.69
N VAL A 50 -4.19 -7.79 4.81
CA VAL A 50 -5.45 -7.08 5.09
C VAL A 50 -5.23 -5.57 5.20
N ILE A 51 -4.24 -5.11 5.98
CA ILE A 51 -4.01 -3.67 6.15
C ILE A 51 -3.50 -3.01 4.85
N SER A 52 -2.70 -3.73 4.05
CA SER A 52 -2.23 -3.23 2.75
C SER A 52 -3.35 -3.18 1.72
N PHE A 53 -4.27 -4.14 1.76
CA PHE A 53 -5.51 -4.13 1.00
C PHE A 53 -6.34 -2.89 1.33
N LEU A 54 -6.61 -2.64 2.61
CA LEU A 54 -7.41 -1.50 3.05
C LEU A 54 -6.77 -0.18 2.64
N LEU A 55 -5.45 -0.06 2.83
CA LEU A 55 -4.70 1.13 2.43
C LEU A 55 -4.82 1.37 0.92
N MET A 56 -4.58 0.36 0.09
CA MET A 56 -4.64 0.52 -1.36
C MET A 56 -6.07 0.73 -1.87
N PHE A 57 -7.08 0.14 -1.23
CA PHE A 57 -8.47 0.36 -1.53
C PHE A 57 -8.85 1.83 -1.32
N VAL A 58 -8.47 2.41 -0.17
CA VAL A 58 -8.70 3.84 0.13
C VAL A 58 -7.92 4.73 -0.84
N ILE A 59 -6.65 4.44 -1.11
CA ILE A 59 -5.84 5.18 -2.10
C ILE A 59 -6.52 5.17 -3.47
N SER A 60 -7.02 4.02 -3.91
CA SER A 60 -7.73 3.89 -5.19
C SER A 60 -9.02 4.72 -5.21
N GLY A 61 -9.76 4.71 -4.10
CA GLY A 61 -10.95 5.55 -3.89
C GLY A 61 -10.67 7.04 -4.03
N VAL A 62 -9.74 7.56 -3.24
CA VAL A 62 -9.46 9.01 -3.21
C VAL A 62 -8.72 9.50 -4.46
N SER A 63 -8.00 8.62 -5.17
CA SER A 63 -7.26 8.98 -6.38
C SER A 63 -8.11 9.03 -7.65
N THR A 64 -9.29 8.41 -7.64
CA THR A 64 -10.12 8.27 -8.85
C THR A 64 -11.44 9.03 -8.79
N ASP A 65 -11.85 9.50 -7.62
CA ASP A 65 -13.00 10.39 -7.48
C ASP A 65 -12.57 11.85 -7.67
N ASN A 66 -13.02 12.49 -8.75
CA ASN A 66 -12.73 13.89 -9.05
C ASN A 66 -13.28 14.88 -7.99
N ARG A 67 -14.24 14.46 -7.13
CA ARG A 67 -14.71 15.27 -5.99
C ARG A 67 -13.77 15.22 -4.79
N ALA A 68 -12.92 14.20 -4.69
CA ALA A 68 -11.98 13.99 -3.59
C ALA A 68 -10.56 14.51 -3.89
N ILE A 69 -10.32 15.05 -5.08
CA ILE A 69 -9.03 15.64 -5.47
C ILE A 69 -8.83 16.94 -4.68
N GLY A 70 -8.16 16.84 -3.53
CA GLY A 70 -7.87 17.96 -2.65
C GLY A 70 -7.19 17.53 -1.35
N GLU A 71 -6.99 18.48 -0.44
CA GLU A 71 -6.33 18.31 0.88
C GLU A 71 -6.86 17.11 1.69
N LEU A 72 -8.13 16.75 1.50
CA LEU A 72 -8.78 15.64 2.19
C LEU A 72 -8.28 14.25 1.77
N ALA A 73 -7.72 14.09 0.56
CA ALA A 73 -7.18 12.80 0.11
C ALA A 73 -5.98 12.37 0.96
N GLY A 74 -5.07 13.31 1.27
CA GLY A 74 -3.94 13.07 2.16
C GLY A 74 -4.39 12.73 3.58
N LEU A 75 -5.40 13.42 4.09
CA LEU A 75 -5.99 13.14 5.41
C LEU A 75 -6.61 11.74 5.46
N ALA A 76 -7.39 11.34 4.47
CA ALA A 76 -8.02 10.01 4.42
C ALA A 76 -6.98 8.88 4.39
N VAL A 77 -5.94 9.01 3.57
CA VAL A 77 -4.84 8.03 3.51
C VAL A 77 -4.07 8.01 4.83
N GLY A 78 -3.74 9.17 5.41
CA GLY A 78 -3.06 9.26 6.70
C GLY A 78 -3.85 8.64 7.85
N MET A 79 -5.15 8.92 7.93
CA MET A 79 -6.05 8.33 8.93
C MET A 79 -6.16 6.81 8.76
N THR A 80 -6.18 6.32 7.52
CA THR A 80 -6.19 4.87 7.24
C THR A 80 -4.92 4.20 7.75
N ILE A 81 -3.75 4.81 7.50
CA ILE A 81 -2.47 4.31 8.02
C ILE A 81 -2.50 4.31 9.56
N MET A 82 -2.96 5.38 10.19
CA MET A 82 -3.04 5.48 11.66
C MET A 82 -3.91 4.37 12.27
N LEU A 83 -5.12 4.16 11.73
CA LEU A 83 -6.03 3.12 12.20
C LEU A 83 -5.43 1.72 12.00
N ASN A 84 -4.82 1.47 10.85
CA ASN A 84 -4.13 0.21 10.57
C ASN A 84 -2.98 -0.04 11.56
N VAL A 85 -2.21 0.99 11.91
CA VAL A 85 -1.12 0.89 12.90
C VAL A 85 -1.66 0.59 14.30
N PHE A 86 -2.78 1.19 14.70
CA PHE A 86 -3.38 0.87 16.01
C PHE A 86 -3.87 -0.57 16.12
N VAL A 87 -4.40 -1.14 15.02
CA VAL A 87 -4.90 -2.51 15.01
C VAL A 87 -3.78 -3.53 14.80
N ALA A 88 -2.93 -3.33 13.79
CA ALA A 88 -1.93 -4.31 13.37
C ALA A 88 -0.54 -4.08 13.96
N GLY A 89 -0.28 -2.92 14.58
CA GLY A 89 0.99 -2.59 15.21
C GLY A 89 1.45 -3.65 16.23
N PRO A 90 0.60 -4.08 17.17
CA PRO A 90 0.93 -5.13 18.13
C PRO A 90 1.16 -6.51 17.51
N ILE A 91 0.72 -6.76 16.27
CA ILE A 91 0.73 -8.09 15.63
C ILE A 91 1.91 -8.23 14.64
N SER A 92 2.11 -7.23 13.77
CA SER A 92 3.12 -7.24 12.70
C SER A 92 4.04 -6.03 12.68
N GLY A 93 3.81 -5.02 13.51
CA GLY A 93 4.47 -3.71 13.39
C GLY A 93 3.91 -2.84 12.26
N ALA A 94 2.84 -3.28 11.60
CA ALA A 94 2.07 -2.56 10.58
C ALA A 94 2.94 -1.89 9.50
N SER A 95 3.59 -2.71 8.67
CA SER A 95 4.46 -2.20 7.61
C SER A 95 3.68 -1.51 6.50
N MET A 96 2.74 -2.25 5.89
CA MET A 96 1.99 -1.86 4.68
C MET A 96 2.84 -1.51 3.46
N ASN A 97 4.18 -1.53 3.56
CA ASN A 97 5.08 -1.02 2.54
C ASN A 97 6.45 -1.70 2.62
N PRO A 98 6.86 -2.44 1.57
CA PRO A 98 8.16 -3.09 1.52
C PRO A 98 9.33 -2.15 1.77
N ALA A 99 9.31 -0.93 1.23
CA ALA A 99 10.39 0.04 1.42
C ALA A 99 10.55 0.42 2.90
N ARG A 100 9.44 0.61 3.62
CA ARG A 100 9.40 0.94 5.07
C ARG A 100 9.99 -0.17 5.95
N SER A 101 9.98 -1.42 5.48
CA SER A 101 10.60 -2.55 6.18
C SER A 101 12.05 -2.79 5.75
N ILE A 102 12.37 -2.59 4.47
CA ILE A 102 13.71 -2.84 3.91
C ILE A 102 14.74 -1.84 4.47
N GLY A 103 14.41 -0.54 4.57
CA GLY A 103 15.37 0.47 5.05
C GLY A 103 15.90 0.18 6.46
N PRO A 104 15.04 -0.01 7.48
CA PRO A 104 15.45 -0.38 8.83
C PRO A 104 16.18 -1.72 8.89
N ALA A 105 15.78 -2.68 8.05
CA ALA A 105 16.41 -4.01 7.97
C ALA A 105 17.86 -3.91 7.50
N ILE A 106 18.14 -3.09 6.48
CA ILE A 106 19.50 -2.84 5.97
C ILE A 106 20.35 -2.13 7.02
N VAL A 107 19.86 -1.04 7.60
CA VAL A 107 20.64 -0.19 8.53
C VAL A 107 20.99 -0.93 9.82
N LYS A 108 20.12 -1.82 10.31
CA LYS A 108 20.35 -2.59 11.54
C LYS A 108 20.75 -4.05 11.31
N HIS A 109 20.90 -4.47 10.06
CA HIS A 109 21.21 -5.84 9.66
C HIS A 109 20.24 -6.89 10.26
N VAL A 110 18.94 -6.55 10.33
CA VAL A 110 17.89 -7.44 10.86
C VAL A 110 16.91 -7.79 9.74
N TYR A 111 17.00 -9.03 9.24
CA TYR A 111 16.19 -9.51 8.10
C TYR A 111 15.10 -10.51 8.51
N LYS A 112 14.93 -10.76 9.81
CA LYS A 112 14.00 -11.76 10.32
C LYS A 112 12.56 -11.42 9.91
N GLY A 113 11.93 -12.32 9.15
CA GLY A 113 10.55 -12.13 8.69
C GLY A 113 10.37 -11.09 7.59
N LEU A 114 11.45 -10.55 6.99
CA LEU A 114 11.35 -9.50 5.97
C LEU A 114 10.49 -9.90 4.76
N TRP A 115 10.51 -11.19 4.39
CA TRP A 115 9.72 -11.71 3.28
C TRP A 115 8.21 -11.45 3.45
N ILE A 116 7.71 -11.45 4.69
CA ILE A 116 6.30 -11.19 5.01
C ILE A 116 5.91 -9.78 4.57
N TYR A 117 6.79 -8.82 4.84
CA TYR A 117 6.58 -7.40 4.54
C TYR A 117 6.88 -7.04 3.08
N ILE A 118 7.38 -7.99 2.30
CA ILE A 118 7.50 -7.86 0.85
C ILE A 118 6.27 -8.48 0.19
N VAL A 119 6.02 -9.76 0.46
CA VAL A 119 4.97 -10.55 -0.21
C VAL A 119 3.57 -10.13 0.26
N GLY A 120 3.37 -9.93 1.56
CA GLY A 120 2.07 -9.57 2.13
C GLY A 120 1.53 -8.25 1.55
N PRO A 121 2.30 -7.15 1.61
CA PRO A 121 1.86 -5.89 1.02
C PRO A 121 1.64 -5.92 -0.48
N LEU A 122 2.44 -6.67 -1.24
CA LEU A 122 2.21 -6.83 -2.69
C LEU A 122 0.87 -7.51 -2.97
N ILE A 123 0.56 -8.61 -2.27
CA ILE A 123 -0.72 -9.30 -2.42
C ILE A 123 -1.88 -8.38 -2.01
N GLY A 124 -1.78 -7.74 -0.85
CA GLY A 124 -2.82 -6.85 -0.34
C GLY A 124 -3.09 -5.67 -1.26
N THR A 125 -2.04 -4.96 -1.71
CA THR A 125 -2.19 -3.81 -2.61
C THR A 125 -2.81 -4.20 -3.96
N ILE A 126 -2.36 -5.29 -4.58
CA ILE A 126 -2.94 -5.79 -5.84
C ILE A 126 -4.43 -6.11 -5.65
N ALA A 127 -4.78 -6.84 -4.58
CA ALA A 127 -6.17 -7.18 -4.28
C ALA A 127 -7.03 -5.93 -4.00
N GLY A 128 -6.50 -4.95 -3.26
CA GLY A 128 -7.21 -3.71 -2.93
C GLY A 128 -7.51 -2.87 -4.16
N ALA A 129 -6.50 -2.68 -5.02
CA ALA A 129 -6.68 -1.98 -6.30
C ALA A 129 -7.66 -2.72 -7.22
N PHE A 130 -7.57 -4.06 -7.28
CA PHE A 130 -8.46 -4.89 -8.10
C PHE A 130 -9.92 -4.80 -7.63
N CYS A 131 -10.18 -4.99 -6.33
CA CYS A 131 -11.52 -4.89 -5.76
C CYS A 131 -12.13 -3.50 -5.99
N TYR A 132 -11.36 -2.43 -5.79
CA TYR A 132 -11.84 -1.08 -6.06
C TYR A 132 -12.22 -0.90 -7.53
N ASN A 133 -11.38 -1.41 -8.44
CA ASN A 133 -11.64 -1.31 -9.87
C ASN A 133 -12.93 -2.04 -10.29
N LEU A 134 -13.18 -3.23 -9.73
CA LEU A 134 -14.43 -3.98 -9.98
C LEU A 134 -15.69 -3.22 -9.55
N ILE A 135 -15.66 -2.61 -8.36
CA ILE A 135 -16.78 -1.81 -7.85
C ILE A 135 -17.01 -0.61 -8.79
N ARG A 136 -15.95 0.13 -9.10
CA ARG A 136 -16.02 1.30 -9.99
C ARG A 136 -16.53 0.97 -11.39
N PHE A 137 -16.18 -0.19 -11.95
CA PHE A 137 -16.70 -0.62 -13.25
C PHE A 137 -18.20 -0.88 -13.23
N THR A 138 -18.72 -1.40 -12.12
CA THR A 138 -20.15 -1.71 -11.95
C THR A 138 -21.00 -0.43 -11.89
N ASP A 139 -20.46 0.65 -11.33
CA ASP A 139 -21.17 1.93 -11.16
C ASP A 139 -21.22 2.81 -12.43
N LYS A 140 -20.65 2.37 -13.57
CA LYS A 140 -20.77 3.11 -14.82
C LYS A 140 -22.19 3.01 -15.37
N PRO A 141 -22.91 4.13 -15.61
CA PRO A 141 -24.27 4.07 -16.13
C PRO A 141 -24.27 3.38 -17.50
N LEU A 142 -25.20 2.44 -17.72
CA LEU A 142 -25.36 1.68 -18.99
C LEU A 142 -25.35 2.58 -20.25
N ARG A 143 -25.73 3.85 -20.12
CA ARG A 143 -25.66 4.85 -21.19
C ARG A 143 -24.24 5.11 -21.71
N GLU A 144 -23.20 5.09 -20.86
CA GLU A 144 -21.82 5.25 -21.32
C GLU A 144 -21.31 4.01 -22.05
N ILE A 145 -21.66 2.82 -21.55
CA ILE A 145 -21.29 1.54 -22.16
C ILE A 145 -21.92 1.43 -23.57
N THR A 146 -23.21 1.76 -23.70
CA THR A 146 -23.93 1.75 -24.99
C THR A 146 -23.43 2.80 -25.97
N LYS A 147 -22.98 3.98 -25.50
CA LYS A 147 -22.42 5.02 -26.37
C LYS A 147 -21.13 4.53 -27.06
N THR A 148 -20.28 3.79 -26.35
CA THR A 148 -19.09 3.15 -26.93
C THR A 148 -19.44 2.09 -27.96
N SER A 149 -20.54 1.35 -27.79
CA SER A 149 -21.01 0.35 -28.76
C SER A 149 -21.59 0.95 -30.05
N SER A 150 -22.17 2.15 -29.97
CA SER A 150 -22.75 2.85 -31.13
C SER A 150 -21.73 3.44 -32.11
N PHE A 151 -20.43 3.43 -31.79
CA PHE A 151 -19.36 3.83 -32.69
C PHE A 151 -18.87 2.70 -33.62
N LEU A 152 -19.47 1.51 -33.56
CA LEU A 152 -19.27 0.50 -34.59
C LEU A 152 -20.01 0.96 -35.87
N PRO A 153 -19.30 1.18 -36.99
CA PRO A 153 -19.96 1.55 -38.23
C PRO A 153 -20.89 0.39 -38.61
N SER A 154 -22.16 0.73 -38.86
CA SER A 154 -23.15 -0.18 -39.43
C SER A 154 -22.54 -0.80 -40.70
N ALA A 155 -22.14 -2.07 -40.60
CA ALA A 155 -21.63 -2.80 -41.74
C ALA A 155 -22.75 -2.87 -42.79
N SER A 156 -22.50 -2.19 -43.90
CA SER A 156 -23.30 -2.15 -45.12
C SER A 156 -23.96 -3.50 -45.42
N LYS A 157 -25.29 -3.55 -45.45
CA LYS A 157 -26.03 -4.61 -46.11
C LYS A 157 -26.42 -4.12 -47.50
N ASN A 158 -25.79 -4.75 -48.50
CA ASN A 158 -26.22 -4.72 -49.90
C ASN A 158 -27.55 -5.46 -50.06
#